data_AF-A0A5T0DTS7-F1
#
_entry.id   AF-A0A5T0DTS7-F1
#
_cell.length_a   1.000
_cell.length_b   1.000
_cell.length_c   1.000
_cell.angle_alpha   90.00
_cell.angle_beta   90.00
_cell.angle_gamma   90.00
#
_symmetry.space_group_name_H-M   'P 1'
#
loop_
_entity.id
_entity.type
_entity.pdbx_description
1 polymer ?
#
loop_
_entity_poly.entity_id
_entity_poly.type
_entity_poly.pdbx_seq_one_letter_code
_entity_poly.pdbx_strand_id
1 'polypeptide(L)'
;LNEIFVRFKKILKDNCSEFDELWMIDEKSYLIISPGRNKEKVAQLVRENLKTIENFRFIYKQDIITPKIITAYLDKQSKPHANILEELMNQISNLDERNNAKDQ
;
A
#
# COMPACT_ATOMS: atom_id res chain seq x y z
N LEU A 1 -5.88 -15.01 10.55
CA LEU A 1 -6.12 -13.82 9.71
C LEU A 1 -5.97 -12.51 10.48
N ASN A 2 -6.65 -12.28 11.62
CA ASN A 2 -6.53 -11.02 12.38
C ASN A 2 -5.08 -10.59 12.69
N GLU A 3 -4.23 -11.53 13.11
CA GLU A 3 -2.80 -11.26 13.39
C GLU A 3 -2.02 -10.76 12.17
N ILE A 4 -2.41 -11.18 10.96
CA ILE A 4 -1.79 -10.73 9.70
C ILE A 4 -2.11 -9.25 9.50
N PHE A 5 -3.38 -8.85 9.65
CA PHE A 5 -3.79 -7.44 9.51
C PHE A 5 -3.19 -6.53 10.58
N VAL A 6 -3.12 -6.99 11.83
CA VAL A 6 -2.46 -6.25 12.92
C VAL A 6 -0.99 -6.00 12.60
N ARG A 7 -0.28 -7.01 12.10
CA ARG A 7 1.13 -6.88 11.70
C ARG A 7 1.31 -6.03 10.46
N PHE A 8 0.44 -6.19 9.46
CA PHE A 8 0.44 -5.36 8.25
C PHE A 8 0.33 -3.88 8.62
N LYS A 9 -0.68 -3.53 9.44
CA LYS A 9 -0.87 -2.16 9.94
C LYS A 9 0.35 -1.68 10.73
N LYS A 10 0.96 -2.54 11.54
CA LYS A 10 2.18 -2.19 12.29
C LYS A 10 3.35 -1.85 11.35
N ILE A 11 3.61 -2.68 10.34
CA ILE A 11 4.68 -2.42 9.36
C ILE A 11 4.47 -1.07 8.66
N LEU A 12 3.25 -0.79 8.20
CA LEU A 12 2.93 0.49 7.56
C LEU A 12 3.19 1.67 8.51
N LYS A 13 2.75 1.54 9.76
CA LYS A 13 2.89 2.58 10.78
C LYS A 13 4.36 2.82 11.15
N ASP A 14 5.15 1.76 11.31
CA ASP A 14 6.55 1.84 11.69
C ASP A 14 7.41 2.53 10.60
N ASN A 15 6.96 2.50 9.34
CA ASN A 15 7.61 3.18 8.22
C ASN A 15 7.10 4.62 7.96
N CYS A 16 6.06 5.06 8.67
CA CYS A 16 5.55 6.43 8.61
C CYS A 16 6.48 7.38 9.38
N SER A 17 6.76 8.55 8.82
CA SER A 17 7.41 9.66 9.53
C SER A 17 6.42 10.44 10.39
N GLU A 18 6.92 11.35 11.22
CA GLU A 18 6.13 12.17 12.15
C GLU A 18 4.91 12.87 11.51
N PHE A 19 5.06 13.36 10.28
CA PHE A 19 3.99 14.07 9.56
C PHE A 19 3.18 13.17 8.62
N ASP A 20 3.52 11.88 8.51
CA ASP A 20 2.74 10.97 7.68
C ASP A 20 1.46 10.56 8.41
N GLU A 21 0.39 10.43 7.65
CA GLU A 21 -0.89 9.94 8.15
C GLU A 21 -1.18 8.57 7.56
N LEU A 22 -1.54 7.62 8.43
CA LEU A 22 -1.98 6.28 8.04
C LEU A 22 -3.47 6.11 8.32
N TRP A 23 -4.23 5.96 7.24
CA TRP A 23 -5.68 5.79 7.25
C TRP A 23 -6.03 4.35 6.86
N MET A 24 -7.03 3.78 7.52
CA MET A 24 -7.63 2.50 7.14
C MET A 24 -8.93 2.81 6.41
N ILE A 25 -8.99 2.49 5.13
CA ILE A 25 -10.14 2.80 4.26
C ILE A 25 -11.22 1.73 4.42
N ASP A 26 -10.79 0.46 4.51
CA ASP A 26 -11.63 -0.69 4.84
C ASP A 26 -10.79 -1.73 5.60
N GLU A 27 -11.33 -2.93 5.83
CA GLU A 27 -10.65 -4.00 6.59
C GLU A 27 -9.31 -4.46 5.99
N LYS A 28 -9.06 -4.23 4.71
CA LYS A 28 -7.92 -4.74 3.94
C LYS A 28 -7.15 -3.64 3.20
N SER A 29 -7.70 -2.43 3.11
CA SER A 29 -7.16 -1.31 2.35
C SER A 29 -6.66 -0.20 3.27
N TYR A 30 -5.45 0.28 2.98
CA TYR A 30 -4.78 1.34 3.73
C TYR A 30 -4.35 2.47 2.80
N LEU A 31 -4.44 3.69 3.29
CA LEU A 31 -3.98 4.90 2.62
C LEU A 31 -2.92 5.57 3.47
N ILE A 32 -1.77 5.87 2.87
CA ILE A 32 -0.71 6.68 3.48
C ILE A 32 -0.68 8.03 2.79
N ILE A 33 -0.82 9.10 3.56
CA ILE A 33 -0.62 10.47 3.12
C ILE A 33 0.71 10.95 3.69
N SER A 34 1.63 11.35 2.83
CA SER A 34 3.00 11.75 3.24
C SER A 34 3.35 13.16 2.81
N PRO A 35 2.95 14.19 3.57
CA PRO A 35 3.28 15.58 3.29
C PRO A 35 4.79 15.83 3.23
N GLY A 36 5.22 16.71 2.32
CA GLY A 36 6.63 17.11 2.19
C GLY A 36 7.56 16.05 1.58
N ARG A 37 7.05 14.86 1.22
CA ARG A 37 7.82 13.87 0.46
C ARG A 37 7.72 14.14 -1.04
N ASN A 38 8.86 14.06 -1.71
CA ASN A 38 8.89 14.06 -3.18
C ASN A 38 8.60 12.66 -3.73
N LYS A 39 8.45 12.56 -5.04
CA LYS A 39 8.14 11.31 -5.75
C LYS A 39 9.10 10.17 -5.40
N GLU A 40 10.40 10.43 -5.33
CA GLU A 40 11.42 9.43 -5.03
C GLU A 40 11.26 8.86 -3.62
N LYS A 41 11.01 9.72 -2.62
CA LYS A 41 10.78 9.32 -1.24
C LYS A 41 9.47 8.54 -1.07
N VAL A 42 8.42 8.90 -1.80
CA VAL A 42 7.15 8.13 -1.80
C VAL A 42 7.37 6.76 -2.44
N ALA A 43 8.05 6.70 -3.59
CA ALA A 43 8.36 5.43 -4.24
C ALA A 43 9.25 4.53 -3.35
N GLN A 44 10.21 5.11 -2.63
CA GLN A 44 11.02 4.39 -1.65
C GLN A 44 10.16 3.83 -0.51
N LEU A 45 9.30 4.65 0.09
CA LEU A 45 8.39 4.22 1.15
C LEU A 45 7.51 3.04 0.71
N VAL A 46 6.95 3.10 -0.50
CA VAL A 46 6.13 2.01 -1.05
C VAL A 46 6.97 0.73 -1.20
N ARG A 47 8.17 0.83 -1.78
CA ARG A 47 9.06 -0.33 -1.96
C ARG A 47 9.49 -0.96 -0.64
N GLU A 48 9.83 -0.15 0.38
CA GLU A 48 10.25 -0.63 1.70
C GLU A 48 9.11 -1.35 2.42
N ASN A 49 7.89 -0.79 2.37
CA ASN A 49 6.70 -1.45 2.90
C ASN A 49 6.45 -2.79 2.21
N LEU A 50 6.42 -2.82 0.87
CA LEU A 50 6.16 -4.05 0.11
C LEU A 50 7.21 -5.11 0.41
N LYS A 51 8.49 -4.75 0.33
CA LYS A 51 9.58 -5.66 0.66
C LYS A 51 9.46 -6.21 2.08
N THR A 52 9.08 -5.38 3.05
CA THR A 52 8.96 -5.81 4.45
C THR A 52 7.79 -6.78 4.64
N ILE A 53 6.66 -6.51 3.99
CA ILE A 53 5.45 -7.35 4.07
C ILE A 53 5.66 -8.68 3.33
N GLU A 54 6.26 -8.65 2.14
CA GLU A 54 6.52 -9.85 1.33
C GLU A 54 7.58 -10.78 1.96
N ASN A 55 8.63 -10.20 2.58
CA ASN A 55 9.61 -10.99 3.33
C ASN A 55 9.05 -11.53 4.64
N PHE A 56 7.91 -11.02 5.08
CA PHE A 56 7.25 -11.53 6.26
C PHE A 56 6.57 -12.86 5.95
N ARG A 57 7.10 -13.96 6.47
CA ARG A 57 6.40 -15.25 6.45
C ARG A 57 5.22 -15.18 7.41
N PHE A 58 4.03 -14.88 6.90
CA PHE A 58 2.82 -15.00 7.69
C PHE A 58 2.47 -16.48 7.85
N ILE A 59 2.87 -17.06 9.00
CA ILE A 59 2.55 -18.45 9.31
C ILE A 59 1.16 -18.49 9.95
N TYR A 60 0.23 -19.21 9.34
CA TYR A 60 -1.10 -19.44 9.89
C TYR A 60 -1.46 -20.92 9.76
N LYS A 61 -1.75 -21.58 10.89
CA LYS A 61 -2.09 -23.01 10.94
C LYS A 61 -1.10 -23.91 10.16
N GLN A 62 0.20 -23.65 10.30
CA GLN A 62 1.30 -24.37 9.63
C GLN A 62 1.47 -24.09 8.12
N ASP A 63 0.59 -23.28 7.52
CA ASP A 63 0.73 -22.80 6.14
C ASP A 63 1.45 -21.45 6.09
N ILE A 64 2.24 -21.24 5.03
CA ILE A 64 2.83 -19.94 4.71
C ILE A 64 1.82 -19.18 3.84
N ILE A 65 1.35 -18.04 4.35
CA ILE A 65 0.49 -17.13 3.63
C ILE A 65 1.34 -16.03 3.02
N THR A 66 1.26 -15.89 1.69
CA THR A 66 1.84 -14.76 0.96
C THR A 66 0.71 -13.81 0.57
N PRO A 67 0.66 -12.58 1.12
CA PRO A 67 -0.38 -11.63 0.74
C PRO A 67 -0.14 -11.15 -0.70
N LYS A 68 -1.19 -11.16 -1.52
CA LYS A 68 -1.22 -10.46 -2.80
C LYS A 68 -1.54 -8.99 -2.51
N ILE A 69 -0.59 -8.10 -2.76
CA ILE A 69 -0.73 -6.67 -2.44
C ILE A 69 -0.80 -5.89 -3.74
N ILE A 70 -1.81 -5.04 -3.85
CA ILE A 70 -1.97 -4.11 -4.96
C ILE A 70 -1.67 -2.72 -4.39
N THR A 71 -0.80 -1.99 -5.08
CA THR A 71 -0.37 -0.66 -4.64
C THR A 71 -0.47 0.33 -5.79
N ALA A 72 -0.92 1.53 -5.43
CA ALA A 72 -0.89 2.71 -6.27
C ALA A 72 -0.35 3.86 -5.43
N TYR A 73 0.37 4.79 -6.06
CA TYR A 73 0.85 5.98 -5.38
C TYR A 73 0.89 7.15 -6.35
N LEU A 74 0.78 8.35 -5.80
CA LEU A 74 0.79 9.58 -6.56
C LEU A 74 1.54 10.67 -5.81
N ASP A 75 2.35 11.42 -6.54
CA ASP A 75 2.91 12.67 -6.04
C ASP A 75 2.09 13.86 -6.56
N LYS A 76 1.64 14.71 -5.64
CA LYS A 76 0.78 15.85 -5.98
C LYS A 76 1.52 16.89 -6.84
N GLN A 77 2.84 16.97 -6.71
CA GLN A 77 3.68 17.90 -7.47
C GLN A 77 3.64 17.62 -8.98
N SER A 78 3.63 16.35 -9.40
CA SER A 78 3.52 15.98 -10.82
C SER A 78 2.12 16.19 -11.39
N LYS A 79 1.07 16.22 -10.55
CA LYS A 79 -0.32 16.47 -10.98
C LYS A 79 -1.03 17.52 -10.07
N PRO A 80 -0.62 18.81 -10.11
CA PRO A 80 -1.11 19.84 -9.19
C PRO A 80 -2.61 20.10 -9.24
N HIS A 81 -3.26 19.79 -10.37
CA HIS A 81 -4.70 20.01 -10.57
C HIS A 81 -5.54 18.73 -10.44
N ALA A 82 -4.92 17.54 -10.38
CA ALA A 82 -5.66 16.29 -10.29
C ALA A 82 -6.29 16.09 -8.91
N ASN A 83 -7.49 15.53 -8.89
CA ASN A 83 -8.06 14.95 -7.68
C ASN A 83 -7.27 13.68 -7.34
N ILE A 84 -6.54 13.71 -6.22
CA ILE A 84 -5.66 12.61 -5.80
C ILE A 84 -6.46 11.32 -5.63
N LEU A 85 -7.64 11.39 -5.02
CA LEU A 85 -8.45 10.23 -4.72
C LEU A 85 -8.97 9.56 -5.99
N GLU A 86 -9.56 10.33 -6.91
CA GLU A 86 -10.06 9.79 -8.18
C GLU A 86 -8.95 9.14 -9.00
N GLU A 87 -7.78 9.77 -9.06
CA GLU A 87 -6.64 9.24 -9.80
C GLU A 87 -6.11 7.94 -9.16
N LEU A 88 -6.05 7.84 -7.83
CA LEU A 88 -5.69 6.61 -7.13
C LEU A 88 -6.72 5.50 -7.38
N MET A 89 -8.02 5.81 -7.32
CA MET A 89 -9.09 4.85 -7.58
C MET A 89 -9.04 4.30 -9.02
N ASN A 90 -8.77 5.17 -9.99
CA ASN A 90 -8.59 4.78 -11.40
C ASN A 90 -7.36 3.88 -11.56
N GLN A 91 -6.23 4.20 -10.90
CA GLN A 91 -5.03 3.35 -10.95
C GLN A 91 -5.28 1.97 -10.35
N ILE A 92 -5.95 1.90 -9.19
CA ILE A 92 -6.28 0.64 -8.52
C ILE A 92 -7.19 -0.23 -9.40
N SER A 93 -8.27 0.35 -9.94
CA SER A 93 -9.21 -0.38 -10.81
C SER A 93 -8.51 -0.99 -12.03
N ASN A 94 -7.64 -0.22 -12.69
CA ASN A 94 -6.85 -0.69 -13.83
C ASN A 94 -5.84 -1.80 -13.45
N LEU A 95 -5.31 -1.77 -12.22
CA LEU A 95 -4.39 -2.80 -11.72
C LEU A 95 -5.13 -4.09 -11.39
N ASP A 96 -6.33 -3.99 -10.81
CA ASP A 96 -7.19 -5.14 -10.51
C ASP A 96 -7.57 -5.91 -11.78
N GLU A 97 -8.01 -5.19 -12.83
CA GLU A 97 -8.35 -5.79 -14.13
C GLU A 97 -7.16 -6.54 -14.74
N ARG A 98 -5.97 -5.93 -14.73
CA ARG A 98 -4.74 -6.56 -15.26
C ARG A 98 -4.31 -7.78 -14.46
N ASN A 99 -4.53 -7.77 -13.15
CA ASN A 99 -4.19 -8.89 -12.29
C ASN A 99 -5.17 -10.05 -12.49
N ASN A 100 -6.46 -9.78 -12.66
CA ASN A 100 -7.47 -10.80 -12.94
C ASN A 100 -7.29 -11.44 -14.32
N ALA A 101 -6.84 -10.67 -15.32
CA ALA A 101 -6.54 -11.19 -16.66
C ALA A 101 -5.28 -12.07 -16.73
N LYS A 102 -4.39 -12.02 -15.73
CA LYS A 102 -3.19 -12.88 -15.65
C LYS A 102 -3.43 -14.21 -14.94
N ASP A 103 -4.53 -14.30 -14.19
CA ASP A 103 -4.92 -15.49 -13.43
C ASP A 103 -5.93 -16.38 -14.21
N GLN A 104 -6.24 -16.03 -15.47
CA GLN A 104 -7.03 -16.80 -16.44
C GLN A 104 -6.14 -17.40 -17.53
#